data_AF-A0A4Q0ZDN8-F1
#
_entry.id   AF-A0A4Q0ZDN8-F1
#
_cell.length_a   1.000
_cell.length_b   1.000
_cell.length_c   1.000
_cell.angle_alpha   90.00
_cell.angle_beta   90.00
_cell.angle_gamma   90.00
#
_symmetry.space_group_name_H-M   'P 1'
#
loop_
_entity.id
_entity.type
_entity.pdbx_description
1 polymer ?
#
loop_
_entity_poly.entity_id
_entity_poly.type
_entity_poly.pdbx_seq_one_letter_code
_entity_poly.pdbx_strand_id
1 'polypeptide(L)' 'MKNNTIINELLLTQQCEIYKFDSSKNFIYIDLNISRNKQFIYKELIKITLQLNKLNIKFKVDIDGKILLEVV' A
#
# COMPACT_ATOMS: atom_id res chain seq x y z
N MET A 1 7.77 -5.64 -14.46
CA MET A 1 8.77 -4.63 -14.01
C MET A 1 8.26 -3.18 -13.99
N LYS A 2 7.19 -2.78 -14.71
CA LYS A 2 6.69 -1.38 -14.68
C LYS A 2 5.89 -0.99 -13.42
N ASN A 3 5.19 -1.93 -12.78
CA ASN A 3 4.36 -1.61 -11.60
C ASN A 3 5.19 -1.25 -10.36
N ASN A 4 6.42 -1.75 -10.24
CA ASN A 4 7.25 -1.51 -9.05
C ASN A 4 7.62 -0.04 -8.87
N THR A 5 7.92 0.66 -9.97
CA THR A 5 8.26 2.09 -9.93
C THR A 5 7.03 2.93 -9.55
N ILE A 6 5.87 2.61 -10.12
CA ILE A 6 4.61 3.32 -9.85
C ILE A 6 4.22 3.21 -8.38
N ILE A 7 4.34 2.03 -7.77
CA ILE A 7 4.01 1.82 -6.36
C ILE A 7 4.98 2.55 -5.43
N ASN A 8 6.28 2.50 -5.72
CA ASN A 8 7.28 3.23 -4.93
C ASN A 8 7.07 4.75 -5.01
N GLU A 9 6.78 5.27 -6.20
CA GLU A 9 6.44 6.69 -6.38
C GLU A 9 5.16 7.08 -5.65
N LEU A 10 4.14 6.21 -5.67
CA LEU A 10 2.89 6.42 -4.93
C LEU A 10 3.13 6.51 -3.42
N LEU A 11 3.94 5.62 -2.86
CA LEU A 11 4.26 5.62 -1.43
C LEU A 11 5.02 6.89 -1.02
N LEU A 12 5.94 7.35 -1.87
CA LEU A 12 6.72 8.58 -1.65
C LEU A 12 5.88 9.86 -1.79
N THR A 13 5.14 10.01 -2.90
CA THR A 13 4.38 11.23 -3.22
C THR A 13 3.18 11.42 -2.30
N GLN A 14 2.54 10.33 -1.88
CA GLN A 14 1.39 10.41 -0.99
C GLN A 14 1.79 10.54 0.48
N GLN A 15 3.08 10.48 0.83
CA GLN A 15 3.52 10.41 2.24
C GLN A 15 2.74 9.30 2.97
N CYS A 16 2.68 8.10 2.39
CA CYS A 16 2.11 6.95 3.10
C CYS A 16 3.15 6.45 4.10
N GLU A 17 3.17 7.08 5.28
CA GLU A 17 4.30 7.00 6.22
C GLU A 17 4.54 5.58 6.76
N ILE A 18 3.47 4.80 6.85
CA ILE A 18 3.51 3.47 7.46
C ILE A 18 3.57 2.34 6.45
N TYR A 19 3.45 2.59 5.14
CA TYR A 19 3.37 1.51 4.16
C TYR A 19 4.70 1.33 3.41
N LYS A 20 5.11 0.06 3.28
CA LYS A 20 6.27 -0.37 2.50
C LYS A 20 5.84 -1.32 1.41
N PHE A 21 6.58 -1.35 0.30
CA PHE A 21 6.33 -2.26 -0.81
C PHE A 21 7.37 -3.37 -0.86
N ASP A 22 6.92 -4.62 -0.86
CA ASP A 22 7.74 -5.80 -1.17
C ASP A 22 7.52 -6.17 -2.65
N SER A 23 8.46 -5.73 -3.49
CA SER A 23 8.42 -6.01 -4.93
C SER A 23 8.62 -7.48 -5.31
N SER A 24 9.23 -8.28 -4.43
CA SER A 24 9.46 -9.71 -4.69
C SER A 24 8.18 -10.53 -4.54
N LYS A 25 7.30 -10.09 -3.63
CA LYS A 25 6.02 -10.74 -3.32
C LYS A 25 4.80 -9.94 -3.79
N ASN A 26 5.03 -8.80 -4.43
CA ASN A 26 4.03 -7.90 -4.98
C ASN A 26 2.95 -7.48 -3.96
N PHE A 27 3.35 -7.11 -2.75
CA PHE A 27 2.41 -6.59 -1.75
C PHE A 27 2.92 -5.36 -1.05
N ILE A 28 1.98 -4.58 -0.53
CA ILE A 28 2.22 -3.44 0.32
C ILE A 28 1.86 -3.84 1.76
N TYR A 29 2.68 -3.48 2.73
CA TYR A 29 2.53 -3.89 4.13
C TYR A 29 2.83 -2.74 5.08
N ILE A 30 2.26 -2.83 6.28
CA ILE A 30 2.47 -1.84 7.33
C ILE A 30 3.86 -2.07 7.96
N ASP A 31 4.66 -1.02 8.06
CA ASP A 31 5.84 -0.98 8.90
C ASP A 31 5.40 -0.92 10.37
N LEU A 32 5.47 -2.08 11.02
CA LEU A 32 5.08 -2.27 12.42
C LEU A 32 5.93 -1.45 13.40
N ASN A 33 7.01 -0.82 12.94
CA ASN A 33 7.84 0.06 13.76
C ASN A 33 7.25 1.47 13.95
N ILE A 34 6.28 1.89 13.12
CA ILE A 34 5.91 3.31 13.02
C ILE A 34 4.65 3.67 13.82
N SER A 35 3.65 2.78 13.98
CA SER A 35 2.45 3.12 14.76
C SER A 35 1.58 1.90 15.13
N ARG A 36 1.04 1.88 16.36
CA ARG A 36 -0.03 0.97 16.79
C ARG A 36 -1.42 1.64 16.84
N ASN A 37 -1.52 2.89 16.41
CA ASN A 37 -2.81 3.61 16.42
C ASN A 37 -3.70 3.09 15.29
N LYS A 38 -4.72 2.29 15.65
CA LYS A 38 -5.67 1.71 14.70
C LYS A 38 -6.37 2.74 13.82
N GLN A 39 -6.79 3.88 14.38
CA GLN A 39 -7.47 4.92 13.59
C GLN A 39 -6.55 5.53 12.55
N PHE A 40 -5.28 5.73 12.89
CA PHE A 40 -4.28 6.22 11.95
C PHE A 40 -4.01 5.20 10.83
N ILE A 41 -3.85 3.92 11.18
CA ILE A 41 -3.68 2.83 10.22
C ILE A 41 -4.86 2.76 9.23
N TYR A 42 -6.10 2.86 9.72
CA TYR A 42 -7.27 2.88 8.85
C TYR A 42 -7.31 4.07 7.90
N LYS A 43 -6.93 5.27 8.37
CA LYS A 43 -6.83 6.46 7.50
C LYS A 43 -5.81 6.26 6.38
N GLU A 44 -4.64 5.72 6.71
CA GLU A 44 -3.60 5.42 5.74
C GLU A 44 -4.03 4.31 4.77
N LEU A 45 -4.74 3.27 5.24
CA LEU A 45 -5.29 2.22 4.40
C LEU A 45 -6.29 2.77 3.36
N ILE A 46 -7.19 3.66 3.78
CA ILE A 46 -8.15 4.30 2.88
C ILE A 46 -7.41 5.13 1.83
N LYS A 47 -6.41 5.92 2.26
CA LYS A 47 -5.61 6.77 1.38
C LYS A 47 -4.91 5.96 0.29
N ILE A 48 -4.23 4.88 0.64
CA ILE A 48 -3.50 4.07 -0.33
C ILE A 48 -4.43 3.31 -1.28
N THR A 49 -5.51 2.72 -0.77
CA THR A 49 -6.46 1.95 -1.60
C THR A 49 -7.22 2.83 -2.59
N LEU A 50 -7.58 4.08 -2.22
CA LEU A 50 -8.14 5.06 -3.16
C LEU A 50 -7.19 5.39 -4.32
N GLN A 51 -5.88 5.48 -4.05
CA GLN A 51 -4.90 5.79 -5.09
C GLN A 51 -4.63 4.61 -6.02
N LEU A 52 -4.57 3.39 -5.49
CA LEU A 52 -4.48 2.18 -6.29
C LEU A 52 -5.67 2.07 -7.26
N ASN A 53 -6.89 2.36 -6.78
CA ASN A 53 -8.08 2.41 -7.62
C ASN A 53 -7.97 3.46 -8.74
N LYS A 54 -7.51 4.68 -8.44
CA LYS A 54 -7.29 5.73 -9.46
C LYS A 54 -6.29 5.33 -10.54
N LEU A 55 -5.31 4.50 -10.17
CA LEU A 55 -4.30 3.97 -11.09
C LEU A 55 -4.75 2.69 -11.81
N ASN A 56 -6.00 2.25 -11.63
CA ASN A 56 -6.53 0.98 -12.16
C ASN A 56 -5.68 -0.25 -11.76
N ILE A 57 -5.04 -0.19 -10.59
CA ILE A 57 -4.27 -1.30 -10.05
C ILE A 57 -5.23 -2.18 -9.28
N LYS A 58 -5.34 -3.46 -9.67
CA LYS A 58 -6.14 -4.45 -8.94
C LYS A 58 -5.41 -4.87 -7.67
N PHE A 59 -6.14 -4.97 -6.56
CA PHE A 59 -5.58 -5.39 -5.28
C PHE A 59 -6.61 -6.09 -4.40
N LYS A 60 -6.11 -6.82 -3.40
CA LYS A 60 -6.88 -7.37 -2.28
C LYS A 60 -6.25 -6.92 -0.96
N VAL A 61 -7.10 -6.66 0.02
CA VAL A 61 -6.66 -6.30 1.38
C VAL A 61 -6.97 -7.47 2.31
N ASP A 62 -6.00 -7.90 3.12
CA ASP A 62 -6.22 -8.92 4.15
C ASP A 62 -6.65 -8.30 5.49
N ILE A 63 -6.91 -9.16 6.48
CA ILE A 63 -7.37 -8.75 7.81
C ILE A 63 -6.34 -7.92 8.58
N ASP A 64 -5.05 -8.06 8.24
CA ASP A 64 -3.95 -7.35 8.87
C ASP A 64 -3.65 -6.01 8.17
N GLY A 65 -4.41 -5.66 7.14
CA GLY A 65 -4.22 -4.43 6.35
C GLY A 65 -3.09 -4.53 5.34
N LYS A 66 -2.60 -5.74 5.05
CA LYS A 66 -1.66 -5.99 3.94
C LYS A 66 -2.43 -5.95 2.62
N ILE A 67 -1.81 -5.36 1.61
CA ILE A 67 -2.42 -5.15 0.29
C ILE A 67 -1.66 -6.00 -0.72
N LEU A 68 -2.27 -7.08 -1.19
CA LEU A 68 -1.73 -7.89 -2.28
C LEU A 68 -2.10 -7.24 -3.62
N LEU A 69 -1.10 -6.92 -4.43
CA LEU A 69 -1.32 -6.37 -5.77
C LEU A 69 -1.49 -7.52 -6.78
N GLU A 70 -2.52 -7.44 -7.60
CA GLU A 70 -2.77 -8.42 -8.65
C GLU A 70 -2.08 -7.98 -9.94
N VAL A 71 -1.31 -8.89 -10.56
CA VAL A 71 -0.70 -8.64 -11.87
C VAL A 71 -1.78 -8.90 -12.93
N VAL A 72 -2.08 -7.89 -13.74
CA VAL A 72 -2.89 -8.03 -14.97
C VAL A 72 -1.97 -8.32 -16.13
#